data_AF-A0A5A9EXC8-F1
#
_entry.id   AF-A0A5A9EXC8-F1
#
_cell.length_a   1.000
_cell.length_b   1.000
_cell.length_c   1.000
_cell.angle_alpha   90.00
_cell.angle_beta   90.00
_cell.angle_gamma   90.00
#
_symmetry.space_group_name_H-M   'P 1'
#
loop_
_entity.id
_entity.type
_entity.pdbx_description
1 polymer ?
#
loop_
_entity_poly.entity_id
_entity_poly.type
_entity_poly.pdbx_seq_one_letter_code
_entity_poly.pdbx_strand_id
1 'polypeptide(L)'
;MGRWGLARRLWRFAVAFLLLASTSPVSAQPVAKYAVLLDASKSMTGFYHAKLLNSPWKAVLQELDGGASEKWQFGNSVVKIRGPLKDVTPIYDNTALDVPLQQWLDVPDTGDAVVMVTDNVADTSDSVSWDAQQRFYNLLRNTQKIAGVTLIPAVLPFQGTVTAPKNSPRATYAGERAIAFYVIHRVGADKSDRFAFERMVSGILQRHNIEHELIRIMPFGESWDKSKPSIDLKIESGSGADIRLDPKWGLIIGGLEMNQGVKLSFQAEVTPGPNFEMRNAELSASIALESDADLASQQFITAKVNPRQANFRPREGRKFDVEFEIAPIGFFSGVSLARQIELAFSTSTTIQGEIVVHSKVHRQGVLFVGPEAERWSYNGAPEGLGSDNREIHRRLYRVQELVQGMVPADGLDDEIVRRRVWIELRYSTVALGLLVVAAIFVLLPLAWLLRQAGKPRHFEVASGMAKPQPVTLGLFSTSPVQSDDGRCSLALTWLGCALLVRAQGGRILGSQLRSAAGGMVRVAWRDGEMRDTYSFQVTKQKNGSKNGPRHGGQDW
;
A
#
# COMPACT_ATOMS: atom_id res chain seq x y z
N MET A 1 47.75 46.72 -41.14
CA MET A 1 47.80 45.49 -40.33
C MET A 1 47.44 45.82 -38.87
N GLY A 2 46.18 45.75 -38.45
CA GLY A 2 45.83 46.21 -37.08
C GLY A 2 44.45 45.91 -36.52
N ARG A 3 43.57 45.18 -37.22
CA ARG A 3 42.21 44.87 -36.71
C ARG A 3 42.00 43.39 -36.32
N TRP A 4 42.81 42.48 -36.84
CA TRP A 4 42.69 41.04 -36.55
C TRP A 4 43.39 40.59 -35.25
N GLY A 5 44.31 41.40 -34.72
CA GLY A 5 45.01 41.10 -33.45
C GLY A 5 44.16 41.35 -32.21
N LEU A 6 43.27 42.36 -32.26
CA LEU A 6 42.44 42.73 -31.11
C LEU A 6 41.30 41.73 -30.87
N ALA A 7 40.65 41.26 -31.95
CA ALA A 7 39.60 40.26 -31.88
C ALA A 7 40.11 38.91 -31.36
N ARG A 8 41.33 38.48 -31.76
CA ARG A 8 41.95 37.26 -31.22
C ARG A 8 42.34 37.40 -29.74
N ARG A 9 42.76 38.58 -29.28
CA ARG A 9 43.04 38.82 -27.87
C ARG A 9 41.76 38.83 -27.03
N LEU A 10 40.70 39.49 -27.50
CA LEU A 10 39.40 39.50 -26.83
C LEU A 10 38.77 38.11 -26.79
N TRP A 11 38.91 37.31 -27.85
CA TRP A 11 38.39 35.94 -27.84
C TRP A 11 39.17 35.02 -26.89
N ARG A 12 40.51 35.16 -26.82
CA ARG A 12 41.33 34.42 -25.83
C ARG A 12 41.02 34.83 -24.39
N PHE A 13 40.75 36.11 -24.14
CA PHE A 13 40.30 36.58 -22.82
C PHE A 13 38.88 36.07 -22.49
N ALA A 14 37.96 36.08 -23.45
CA ALA A 14 36.61 35.55 -23.24
C ALA A 14 36.62 34.03 -22.99
N VAL A 15 37.44 33.27 -23.70
CA VAL A 15 37.61 31.82 -23.49
C VAL A 15 38.31 31.53 -22.15
N ALA A 16 39.33 32.30 -21.78
CA ALA A 16 39.96 32.17 -20.46
C ALA A 16 39.02 32.56 -19.32
N PHE A 17 38.20 33.60 -19.50
CA PHE A 17 37.19 34.02 -18.53
C PHE A 17 36.04 33.02 -18.42
N LEU A 18 35.61 32.40 -19.53
CA LEU A 18 34.63 31.29 -19.53
C LEU A 18 35.20 30.01 -18.89
N LEU A 19 36.49 29.73 -19.06
CA LEU A 19 37.18 28.61 -18.41
C LEU A 19 37.44 28.86 -16.91
N LEU A 20 37.63 30.12 -16.50
CA LEU A 20 37.73 30.51 -15.09
C LEU A 20 36.36 30.64 -14.41
N ALA A 21 35.31 30.98 -15.16
CA ALA A 21 33.93 31.02 -14.66
C ALA A 21 33.29 29.63 -14.55
N SER A 22 33.75 28.65 -15.35
CA SER A 22 33.33 27.24 -15.22
C SER A 22 34.07 26.50 -14.09
N THR A 23 35.16 27.05 -13.56
CA THR A 23 35.70 26.68 -12.25
C THR A 23 35.11 27.56 -11.16
N SER A 24 33.78 27.68 -11.14
CA SER A 24 33.13 28.03 -9.88
C SER A 24 33.50 26.92 -8.90
N PRO A 25 34.08 27.19 -7.72
CA PRO A 25 34.13 26.17 -6.69
C PRO A 25 32.70 25.70 -6.54
N VAL A 26 32.46 24.38 -6.68
CA VAL A 26 31.19 23.77 -6.29
C VAL A 26 30.89 24.39 -4.94
N SER A 27 29.89 25.28 -4.88
CA SER A 27 29.53 25.94 -3.64
C SER A 27 29.28 24.80 -2.68
N ALA A 28 30.13 24.66 -1.66
CA ALA A 28 30.00 23.60 -0.68
C ALA A 28 28.57 23.69 -0.16
N GLN A 29 27.72 22.75 -0.57
CA GLN A 29 26.39 22.67 0.02
C GLN A 29 26.62 22.60 1.52
N PRO A 30 25.91 23.40 2.32
CA PRO A 30 26.08 23.37 3.76
C PRO A 30 25.83 21.94 4.22
N VAL A 31 26.91 21.26 4.60
CA VAL A 31 26.82 19.91 5.12
C VAL A 31 25.99 19.98 6.40
N ALA A 32 25.07 19.03 6.60
CA ALA A 32 24.23 18.95 7.79
C ALA A 32 25.06 19.18 9.07
N LYS A 33 24.48 19.90 10.04
CA LYS A 33 25.05 20.03 11.38
C LYS A 33 25.31 18.62 11.92
N TYR A 34 26.55 18.29 12.30
CA TYR A 34 26.89 16.94 12.72
C TYR A 34 27.68 16.89 14.03
N ALA A 35 27.67 15.73 14.68
CA ALA A 35 28.50 15.42 15.84
C ALA A 35 29.58 14.37 15.49
N VAL A 36 30.63 14.31 16.31
CA VAL A 36 31.64 13.25 16.26
C VAL A 36 31.61 12.46 17.57
N LEU A 37 31.49 11.14 17.46
CA LEU A 37 31.67 10.18 18.55
C LEU A 37 32.99 9.43 18.32
N LEU A 38 33.97 9.63 19.19
CA LEU A 38 35.30 9.04 19.03
C LEU A 38 35.56 7.99 20.11
N ASP A 39 35.84 6.77 19.69
CA ASP A 39 36.29 5.71 20.58
C ASP A 39 37.66 6.06 21.18
N ALA A 40 37.72 6.08 22.50
CA ALA A 40 38.93 6.34 23.28
C ALA A 40 39.29 5.13 24.16
N SER A 41 38.91 3.92 23.74
CA SER A 41 39.36 2.68 24.36
C SER A 41 40.83 2.37 24.03
N LYS A 42 41.51 1.63 24.92
CA LYS A 42 42.94 1.32 24.79
C LYS A 42 43.28 0.56 23.50
N SER A 43 42.33 -0.14 22.89
CA SER A 43 42.52 -0.79 21.58
C SER A 43 42.82 0.22 20.46
N MET A 44 42.34 1.46 20.61
CA MET A 44 42.56 2.56 19.67
C MET A 44 43.96 3.17 19.75
N THR A 45 44.71 2.90 20.84
CA THR A 45 46.05 3.46 21.11
C THR A 45 47.00 3.30 19.92
N GLY A 46 46.94 2.17 19.22
CA GLY A 46 47.84 1.91 18.10
C GLY A 46 47.71 2.88 16.92
N PHE A 47 46.56 3.53 16.73
CA PHE A 47 46.38 4.56 15.70
C PHE A 47 47.00 5.91 16.10
N TYR A 48 47.17 6.16 17.40
CA TYR A 48 47.78 7.39 17.94
C TYR A 48 49.31 7.31 18.09
N HIS A 49 49.84 6.10 18.26
CA HIS A 49 51.27 5.84 18.45
C HIS A 49 52.08 5.68 17.16
N ALA A 50 51.43 5.58 16.00
CA ALA A 50 52.12 5.53 14.72
C ALA A 50 53.02 6.77 14.57
N LYS A 51 54.35 6.57 14.65
CA LYS A 51 55.43 7.57 14.79
C LYS A 51 55.63 8.51 13.59
N LEU A 52 54.56 9.03 13.01
CA LEU A 52 54.65 10.01 11.93
C LEU A 52 54.05 11.31 12.43
N LEU A 53 54.88 12.36 12.50
CA LEU A 53 54.49 13.75 12.74
C LEU A 53 53.41 14.26 11.74
N ASN A 54 53.07 13.47 10.73
CA ASN A 54 51.95 13.62 9.80
C ASN A 54 51.15 12.30 9.68
N SER A 55 50.69 11.73 10.79
CA SER A 55 49.85 10.53 10.74
C SER A 55 48.53 10.83 10.02
N PRO A 56 48.15 10.08 8.96
CA PRO A 56 46.86 10.23 8.28
C PRO A 56 45.67 10.22 9.25
N TRP A 57 45.78 9.47 10.36
CA TRP A 57 44.79 9.46 11.44
C TRP A 57 44.55 10.84 12.05
N LYS A 58 45.62 11.55 12.43
CA LYS A 58 45.51 12.89 13.03
C LYS A 58 44.96 13.91 12.05
N ALA A 59 45.30 13.78 10.76
CA ALA A 59 44.79 14.65 9.71
C ALA A 59 43.29 14.44 9.46
N VAL A 60 42.84 13.18 9.41
CA VAL A 60 41.40 12.84 9.34
C VAL A 60 40.65 13.39 10.54
N LEU A 61 41.15 13.19 11.76
CA LEU A 61 40.52 13.74 12.96
C LEU A 61 40.44 15.27 12.94
N GLN A 62 41.49 15.94 12.45
CA GLN A 62 41.49 17.41 12.36
C GLN A 62 40.49 17.94 11.33
N GLU A 63 40.31 17.26 10.20
CA GLU A 63 39.29 17.66 9.21
C GLU A 63 37.87 17.37 9.70
N LEU A 64 37.65 16.25 10.40
CA LEU A 64 36.37 15.96 11.05
C LEU A 64 36.03 16.98 12.16
N ASP A 65 37.05 17.44 12.90
CA ASP A 65 36.91 18.45 13.95
C ASP A 65 36.45 19.81 13.38
N GLY A 66 37.00 20.21 12.23
CA GLY A 66 36.74 21.53 11.62
C GLY A 66 35.29 21.83 11.26
N GLY A 67 34.44 20.80 11.09
CA GLY A 67 33.01 20.95 10.81
C GLY A 67 32.08 20.44 11.91
N ALA A 68 32.60 19.85 12.99
CA ALA A 68 31.78 19.21 14.01
C ALA A 68 31.10 20.24 14.93
N SER A 69 29.79 20.13 15.10
CA SER A 69 29.04 20.96 16.06
C SER A 69 29.21 20.49 17.50
N GLU A 70 29.38 19.19 17.69
CA GLU A 70 29.54 18.53 18.99
C GLU A 70 30.57 17.40 18.87
N LYS A 71 31.32 17.16 19.95
CA LYS A 71 32.41 16.18 19.98
C LYS A 71 32.40 15.44 21.31
N TRP A 72 32.35 14.12 21.25
CA TRP A 72 32.43 13.29 22.43
C TRP A 72 33.44 12.16 22.24
N GLN A 73 34.11 11.81 23.32
CA GLN A 73 34.88 10.58 23.41
C GLN A 73 34.10 9.56 24.23
N PHE A 74 34.28 8.28 23.93
CA PHE A 74 33.61 7.22 24.66
C PHE A 74 34.49 5.99 24.92
N GLY A 75 34.05 5.19 25.88
CA GLY A 75 34.59 3.89 26.25
C GLY A 75 33.63 3.23 27.23
N ASN A 76 33.98 3.18 28.52
CA ASN A 76 33.03 2.81 29.59
C ASN A 76 32.16 3.99 30.07
N SER A 77 32.47 5.21 29.61
CA SER A 77 31.76 6.46 29.90
C SER A 77 31.81 7.34 28.66
N VAL A 78 30.95 8.36 28.61
CA VAL A 78 30.88 9.32 27.50
C VAL A 78 31.21 10.70 28.03
N VAL A 79 32.18 11.37 27.41
CA VAL A 79 32.69 12.68 27.85
C VAL A 79 32.79 13.63 26.67
N LYS A 80 32.33 14.88 26.84
CA LYS A 80 32.46 15.93 25.83
C LYS A 80 33.92 16.38 25.69
N ILE A 81 34.41 16.40 24.45
CA ILE A 81 35.78 16.81 24.12
C ILE A 81 35.80 18.33 23.99
N ARG A 82 36.59 18.99 24.84
CA ARG A 82 36.78 20.46 24.81
C ARG A 82 37.92 20.90 23.89
N GLY A 83 38.90 20.03 23.64
CA GLY A 83 40.05 20.29 22.78
C GLY A 83 39.90 19.77 21.35
N PRO A 84 40.99 19.73 20.59
CA PRO A 84 41.02 19.13 19.26
C PRO A 84 40.82 17.60 19.31
N LEU A 85 40.11 17.03 18.33
CA LEU A 85 39.91 15.57 18.26
C LEU A 85 41.24 14.80 18.19
N LYS A 86 42.22 15.33 17.47
CA LYS A 86 43.54 14.72 17.27
C LYS A 86 44.37 14.54 18.56
N ASP A 87 43.98 15.22 19.63
CA ASP A 87 44.68 15.21 20.93
C ASP A 87 43.98 14.31 21.97
N VAL A 88 42.86 13.68 21.61
CA VAL A 88 42.19 12.69 22.45
C VAL A 88 43.14 11.53 22.74
N THR A 89 43.28 11.20 24.02
CA THR A 89 44.11 10.08 24.45
C THR A 89 43.23 8.88 24.76
N PRO A 90 43.45 7.71 24.13
CA PRO A 90 42.73 6.51 24.48
C PRO A 90 43.11 6.01 25.86
N ILE A 91 42.14 5.95 26.78
CA ILE A 91 42.34 5.65 28.21
C ILE A 91 41.41 4.56 28.74
N TYR A 92 40.32 4.24 28.04
CA TYR A 92 39.28 3.35 28.56
C TYR A 92 39.62 1.88 28.34
N ASP A 93 39.39 1.03 29.35
CA ASP A 93 39.62 -0.42 29.24
C ASP A 93 38.49 -1.17 28.52
N ASN A 94 37.30 -0.58 28.46
CA ASN A 94 36.06 -1.17 27.94
C ASN A 94 35.41 -0.21 26.94
N THR A 95 34.59 -0.75 26.04
CA THR A 95 33.90 -0.02 24.98
C THR A 95 32.42 -0.38 24.96
N ALA A 96 31.56 0.57 25.33
CA ALA A 96 30.11 0.49 25.18
C ALA A 96 29.67 1.34 23.99
N LEU A 97 29.47 0.73 22.81
CA LEU A 97 29.13 1.43 21.57
C LEU A 97 27.69 2.00 21.58
N ASP A 98 26.79 1.36 22.32
CA ASP A 98 25.38 1.72 22.44
C ASP A 98 25.16 3.04 23.21
N VAL A 99 25.86 3.21 24.32
CA VAL A 99 25.73 4.37 25.23
C VAL A 99 25.96 5.73 24.55
N PRO A 100 27.08 5.99 23.82
CA PRO A 100 27.34 7.27 23.17
C PRO A 100 26.31 7.57 22.07
N LEU A 101 25.89 6.54 21.33
CA LEU A 101 24.88 6.72 20.28
C LEU A 101 23.51 7.05 20.90
N GLN A 102 23.12 6.37 21.97
CA GLN A 102 21.87 6.64 22.69
C GLN A 102 21.87 8.05 23.25
N GLN A 103 22.97 8.47 23.87
CA GLN A 103 23.11 9.81 24.41
C GLN A 103 23.03 10.88 23.31
N TRP A 104 23.65 10.68 22.15
CA TRP A 104 23.43 11.57 21.01
C TRP A 104 21.94 11.61 20.68
N LEU A 105 21.31 10.47 20.40
CA LEU A 105 19.88 10.38 20.01
C LEU A 105 18.92 11.05 20.99
N ASP A 106 19.22 11.06 22.28
CA ASP A 106 18.35 11.63 23.32
C ASP A 106 18.57 13.14 23.55
N VAL A 107 19.72 13.68 23.13
CA VAL A 107 19.97 15.13 23.23
C VAL A 107 19.48 15.82 21.95
N PRO A 108 18.46 16.70 22.04
CA PRO A 108 18.06 17.54 20.92
C PRO A 108 19.19 18.53 20.55
N ASP A 109 19.23 18.96 19.29
CA ASP A 109 20.16 19.98 18.76
C ASP A 109 21.64 19.61 18.60
N THR A 110 22.04 18.36 18.79
CA THR A 110 23.44 17.90 18.56
C THR A 110 23.74 17.58 17.08
N GLY A 111 22.89 18.03 16.17
CA GLY A 111 23.01 17.80 14.73
C GLY A 111 22.14 16.67 14.19
N ASP A 112 21.88 16.72 12.89
CA ASP A 112 21.05 15.79 12.13
C ASP A 112 21.82 14.51 11.75
N ALA A 113 23.14 14.55 11.88
CA ALA A 113 24.03 13.43 11.59
C ALA A 113 25.11 13.27 12.67
N VAL A 114 25.69 12.07 12.76
CA VAL A 114 26.85 11.78 13.58
C VAL A 114 27.80 10.89 12.81
N VAL A 115 29.11 11.12 12.99
CA VAL A 115 30.15 10.17 12.61
C VAL A 115 30.71 9.54 13.88
N MET A 116 30.54 8.23 14.01
CA MET A 116 31.08 7.45 15.11
C MET A 116 32.28 6.62 14.62
N VAL A 117 33.42 6.77 15.29
CA VAL A 117 34.70 6.19 14.88
C VAL A 117 35.18 5.21 15.94
N THR A 118 35.38 3.94 15.56
CA THR A 118 35.75 2.84 16.47
C THR A 118 36.49 1.72 15.72
N ASP A 119 37.28 0.90 16.40
CA ASP A 119 37.84 -0.34 15.83
C ASP A 119 36.83 -1.50 15.78
N ASN A 120 35.55 -1.21 16.08
CA ASN A 120 34.41 -2.12 16.02
C ASN A 120 34.49 -3.28 17.03
N VAL A 121 35.11 -3.03 18.19
CA VAL A 121 35.16 -3.95 19.32
C VAL A 121 34.30 -3.40 20.46
N ALA A 122 33.22 -4.09 20.83
CA ALA A 122 32.45 -3.79 22.04
C ALA A 122 32.79 -4.78 23.16
N ASP A 123 33.20 -4.26 24.31
CA ASP A 123 33.54 -5.02 25.51
C ASP A 123 33.02 -4.27 26.74
N THR A 124 32.17 -4.90 27.56
CA THR A 124 31.69 -4.33 28.84
C THR A 124 32.09 -5.18 30.03
N SER A 125 32.29 -4.57 31.19
CA SER A 125 32.81 -5.20 32.43
C SER A 125 32.04 -6.46 32.84
N ASP A 126 30.72 -6.48 32.59
CA ASP A 126 29.75 -7.38 33.21
C ASP A 126 29.04 -8.33 32.25
N SER A 127 29.33 -8.29 30.94
CA SER A 127 28.70 -9.18 29.96
C SER A 127 29.72 -9.83 29.03
N VAL A 128 29.37 -11.01 28.52
CA VAL A 128 30.03 -11.57 27.32
C VAL A 128 29.92 -10.49 26.24
N SER A 129 31.02 -10.15 25.56
CA SER A 129 31.12 -9.08 24.55
C SER A 129 29.96 -9.07 23.52
N TRP A 130 29.37 -10.24 23.30
CA TRP A 130 28.19 -10.46 22.48
C TRP A 130 26.98 -9.59 22.87
N ASP A 131 26.67 -9.41 24.15
CA ASP A 131 25.49 -8.64 24.58
C ASP A 131 25.65 -7.13 24.30
N ALA A 132 26.87 -6.59 24.44
CA ALA A 132 27.13 -5.17 24.19
C ALA A 132 27.04 -4.83 22.69
N GLN A 133 27.61 -5.68 21.85
CA GLN A 133 27.51 -5.52 20.39
C GLN A 133 26.05 -5.61 19.93
N GLN A 134 25.25 -6.53 20.48
CA GLN A 134 23.83 -6.66 20.13
C GLN A 134 23.01 -5.45 20.57
N ARG A 135 23.29 -4.84 21.73
CA ARG A 135 22.62 -3.58 22.14
C ARG A 135 22.88 -2.45 21.15
N PHE A 136 24.12 -2.29 20.70
CA PHE A 136 24.46 -1.30 19.68
C PHE A 136 23.71 -1.56 18.36
N TYR A 137 23.67 -2.82 17.92
CA TYR A 137 22.92 -3.19 16.71
C TYR A 137 21.41 -2.96 16.86
N ASN A 138 20.83 -3.27 18.02
CA ASN A 138 19.42 -2.99 18.29
C ASN A 138 19.12 -1.49 18.26
N LEU A 139 20.03 -0.65 18.73
CA LEU A 139 19.87 0.80 18.69
C LEU A 139 19.89 1.34 17.26
N LEU A 140 20.84 0.85 16.43
CA LEU A 140 20.94 1.25 15.04
C LEU A 140 19.68 0.89 14.22
N ARG A 141 18.91 -0.14 14.61
CA ARG A 141 17.62 -0.50 13.99
C ARG A 141 16.47 0.45 14.33
N ASN A 142 16.63 1.37 15.26
CA ASN A 142 15.51 2.19 15.73
C ASN A 142 15.05 3.18 14.65
N THR A 143 14.18 2.72 13.75
CA THR A 143 13.67 3.47 12.60
C THR A 143 12.83 4.69 12.99
N GLN A 144 12.42 4.81 14.26
CA GLN A 144 11.75 6.01 14.76
C GLN A 144 12.71 7.17 15.00
N LYS A 145 14.00 6.88 15.22
CA LYS A 145 15.02 7.89 15.52
C LYS A 145 16.14 7.95 14.47
N ILE A 146 16.42 6.85 13.77
CA ILE A 146 17.50 6.72 12.78
C ILE A 146 16.90 6.54 11.38
N ALA A 147 17.35 7.36 10.43
CA ALA A 147 16.87 7.35 9.06
C ALA A 147 17.84 6.75 8.04
N GLY A 148 19.11 6.58 8.41
CA GLY A 148 20.13 6.01 7.54
C GLY A 148 21.40 5.70 8.32
N VAL A 149 22.07 4.62 7.92
CA VAL A 149 23.33 4.17 8.50
C VAL A 149 24.23 3.74 7.35
N THR A 150 25.41 4.36 7.28
CA THR A 150 26.45 4.03 6.31
C THR A 150 27.72 3.69 7.06
N LEU A 151 28.23 2.48 6.85
CA LEU A 151 29.52 2.05 7.36
C LEU A 151 30.59 2.35 6.32
N ILE A 152 31.62 3.07 6.73
CA ILE A 152 32.80 3.35 5.92
C ILE A 152 33.98 2.64 6.60
N PRO A 153 34.31 1.38 6.24
CA PRO A 153 35.55 0.77 6.68
C PRO A 153 36.73 1.51 6.06
N ALA A 154 37.78 1.72 6.83
CA ALA A 154 39.00 2.37 6.36
C ALA A 154 40.24 1.65 6.90
N VAL A 155 41.31 1.57 6.12
CA VAL A 155 42.57 0.93 6.53
C VAL A 155 43.59 2.00 6.91
N LEU A 156 44.05 1.99 8.16
CA LEU A 156 45.01 2.96 8.68
C LEU A 156 46.28 2.30 9.24
N PRO A 157 47.42 3.01 9.23
CA PRO A 157 48.60 2.59 9.98
C PRO A 157 48.29 2.43 11.47
N PHE A 158 48.71 1.30 12.03
CA PHE A 158 48.50 0.91 13.41
C PHE A 158 49.81 0.37 14.00
N GLN A 159 50.14 0.82 15.21
CA GLN A 159 51.27 0.31 15.97
C GLN A 159 50.91 0.25 17.46
N GLY A 160 50.50 -0.92 17.94
CA GLY A 160 50.08 -1.07 19.33
C GLY A 160 49.60 -2.47 19.67
N THR A 161 48.97 -2.60 20.83
CA THR A 161 48.38 -3.87 21.27
C THR A 161 47.00 -4.06 20.65
N VAL A 162 46.78 -5.21 20.01
CA VAL A 162 45.46 -5.66 19.58
C VAL A 162 44.85 -6.45 20.73
N THR A 163 43.71 -5.96 21.20
CA THR A 163 42.90 -6.62 22.22
C THR A 163 41.72 -7.28 21.54
N ALA A 164 41.60 -8.60 21.68
CA ALA A 164 40.35 -9.30 21.42
C ALA A 164 39.43 -9.23 22.67
N PRO A 165 38.17 -9.66 22.55
CA PRO A 165 37.24 -9.72 23.67
C PRO A 165 37.84 -10.39 24.93
N LYS A 166 37.30 -10.04 26.09
CA LYS A 166 37.77 -10.47 27.43
C LYS A 166 38.23 -11.95 27.44
N ASN A 167 39.49 -12.18 27.86
CA ASN A 167 40.22 -13.46 27.94
C ASN A 167 40.99 -13.94 26.69
N SER A 168 41.05 -13.16 25.62
CA SER A 168 41.90 -13.50 24.46
C SER A 168 43.36 -13.03 24.62
N PRO A 169 44.33 -13.69 23.94
CA PRO A 169 45.73 -13.27 23.93
C PRO A 169 45.88 -11.83 23.43
N ARG A 170 46.71 -11.03 24.12
CA ARG A 170 47.12 -9.71 23.65
C ARG A 170 48.32 -9.87 22.72
N ALA A 171 48.22 -9.38 21.50
CA ALA A 171 49.31 -9.36 20.55
C ALA A 171 49.74 -7.92 20.25
N THR A 172 51.04 -7.70 20.07
CA THR A 172 51.52 -6.41 19.58
C THR A 172 51.57 -6.47 18.06
N TYR A 173 50.87 -5.55 17.40
CA TYR A 173 50.78 -5.49 15.96
C TYR A 173 51.34 -4.16 15.44
N ALA A 174 52.09 -4.25 14.34
CA ALA A 174 52.56 -3.10 13.58
C ALA A 174 52.26 -3.34 12.10
N GLY A 175 51.40 -2.51 11.52
CA GLY A 175 50.95 -2.67 10.14
C GLY A 175 49.68 -1.89 9.86
N GLU A 176 48.90 -2.37 8.90
CA GLU A 176 47.64 -1.77 8.49
C GLU A 176 46.48 -2.44 9.24
N ARG A 177 45.61 -1.64 9.86
CA ARG A 177 44.43 -2.15 10.57
C ARG A 177 43.16 -1.42 10.13
N ALA A 178 42.07 -2.15 10.01
CA ALA A 178 40.77 -1.59 9.72
C ALA A 178 40.20 -0.80 10.91
N ILE A 179 39.49 0.28 10.60
CA ILE A 179 38.72 1.12 11.52
C ILE A 179 37.35 1.39 10.90
N ALA A 180 36.31 1.48 11.71
CA ALA A 180 34.95 1.72 11.27
C ALA A 180 34.57 3.19 11.47
N PHE A 181 34.08 3.83 10.42
CA PHE A 181 33.38 5.12 10.48
C PHE A 181 31.90 4.86 10.22
N TYR A 182 31.08 4.93 11.28
CA TYR A 182 29.63 4.86 11.17
C TYR A 182 29.07 6.26 10.96
N VAL A 183 28.52 6.48 9.77
CA VAL A 183 27.79 7.70 9.40
C VAL A 183 26.31 7.45 9.64
N ILE A 184 25.72 8.11 10.63
CA ILE A 184 24.35 7.85 11.10
C ILE A 184 23.53 9.13 11.00
N HIS A 185 22.33 9.03 10.45
CA HIS A 185 21.40 10.15 10.26
C HIS A 185 20.14 10.00 11.10
N ARG A 186 19.66 11.12 11.67
CA ARG A 186 18.38 11.14 12.38
C ARG A 186 17.19 11.13 11.42
N VAL A 187 16.05 10.67 11.92
CA VAL A 187 14.74 10.93 11.30
C VAL A 187 14.50 12.42 11.21
N GLY A 188 14.03 12.88 10.05
CA GLY A 188 13.85 14.30 9.72
C GLY A 188 15.00 14.93 8.92
N ALA A 189 16.18 14.30 8.86
CA ALA A 189 17.30 14.81 8.05
C ALA A 189 16.97 14.75 6.54
N ASP A 190 17.25 15.83 5.81
CA ASP A 190 17.07 15.91 4.35
C ASP A 190 17.93 14.86 3.64
N LYS A 191 17.35 14.11 2.69
CA LYS A 191 18.05 13.06 1.94
C LYS A 191 19.27 13.58 1.18
N SER A 192 19.21 14.78 0.64
CA SER A 192 20.32 15.40 -0.09
C SER A 192 21.52 15.66 0.83
N ASP A 193 21.24 16.10 2.05
CA ASP A 193 22.26 16.33 3.08
C ASP A 193 22.90 15.02 3.56
N ARG A 194 22.15 13.90 3.57
CA ARG A 194 22.70 12.58 3.91
C ARG A 194 23.82 12.18 2.96
N PHE A 195 23.54 12.22 1.65
CA PHE A 195 24.56 11.86 0.65
C PHE A 195 25.72 12.85 0.62
N ALA A 196 25.47 14.14 0.89
CA ALA A 196 26.52 15.13 1.00
C ALA A 196 27.46 14.83 2.19
N PHE A 197 26.90 14.47 3.35
CA PHE A 197 27.67 14.11 4.54
C PHE A 197 28.49 12.83 4.35
N GLU A 198 27.90 11.76 3.79
CA GLU A 198 28.62 10.53 3.44
C GLU A 198 29.82 10.81 2.52
N ARG A 199 29.60 11.61 1.47
CA ARG A 199 30.66 11.99 0.52
C ARG A 199 31.71 12.89 1.16
N MET A 200 31.35 13.73 2.13
CA MET A 200 32.32 14.52 2.85
C MET A 200 33.25 13.62 3.66
N VAL A 201 32.73 12.67 4.44
CA VAL A 201 33.55 11.74 5.24
C VAL A 201 34.45 10.90 4.33
N SER A 202 33.90 10.32 3.27
CA SER A 202 34.68 9.58 2.26
C SER A 202 35.72 10.49 1.57
N GLY A 203 35.36 11.74 1.27
CA GLY A 203 36.28 12.72 0.67
C GLY A 203 37.45 13.09 1.59
N ILE A 204 37.23 13.14 2.91
CA ILE A 204 38.31 13.31 3.90
C ILE A 204 39.28 12.12 3.80
N LEU A 205 38.77 10.89 3.84
CA LEU A 205 39.60 9.68 3.73
C LEU A 205 40.37 9.63 2.40
N GLN A 206 39.71 9.99 1.30
CA GLN A 206 40.30 10.02 -0.04
C GLN A 206 41.44 11.03 -0.15
N ARG A 207 41.30 12.24 0.41
CA ARG A 207 42.35 13.28 0.41
C ARG A 207 43.64 12.83 1.10
N HIS A 208 43.51 11.94 2.10
CA HIS A 208 44.64 11.36 2.82
C HIS A 208 45.11 10.02 2.25
N ASN A 209 44.65 9.64 1.06
CA ASN A 209 45.00 8.39 0.39
C ASN A 209 44.73 7.14 1.25
N ILE A 210 43.62 7.16 1.99
CA ILE A 210 43.20 6.05 2.85
C ILE A 210 42.30 5.12 2.04
N GLU A 211 42.65 3.84 2.00
CA GLU A 211 41.79 2.79 1.43
C GLU A 211 40.50 2.70 2.24
N HIS A 212 39.35 2.86 1.57
CA HIS A 212 38.04 2.81 2.20
C HIS A 212 36.95 2.42 1.20
N GLU A 213 35.78 2.07 1.71
CA GLU A 213 34.58 1.80 0.92
C GLU A 213 33.34 2.39 1.58
N LEU A 214 32.28 2.70 0.82
CA LEU A 214 31.00 3.13 1.38
C LEU A 214 30.00 1.97 1.33
N ILE A 215 29.69 1.41 2.50
CA ILE A 215 28.70 0.34 2.64
C ILE A 215 27.44 0.94 3.29
N ARG A 216 26.43 1.23 2.47
CA ARG A 216 25.13 1.68 2.99
C ARG A 216 24.39 0.49 3.58
N ILE A 217 24.11 0.55 4.88
CA ILE A 217 23.41 -0.50 5.60
C ILE A 217 21.93 -0.13 5.76
N MET A 218 21.58 1.16 5.80
CA MET A 218 20.19 1.62 5.71
C MET A 218 20.06 2.92 4.91
N PRO A 219 18.94 3.13 4.20
CA PRO A 219 17.81 2.20 4.04
C PRO A 219 18.08 1.19 2.92
N PHE A 220 18.05 -0.11 3.24
CA PHE A 220 17.77 -1.13 2.23
C PHE A 220 16.47 -0.69 1.54
N GLY A 221 16.54 -0.31 0.27
CA GLY A 221 15.42 0.30 -0.48
C GLY A 221 15.80 1.51 -1.33
N GLU A 222 16.64 2.45 -0.85
CA GLU A 222 16.97 3.66 -1.66
C GLU A 222 17.94 3.38 -2.83
N SER A 223 18.78 2.34 -2.71
CA SER A 223 19.61 1.89 -3.84
C SER A 223 18.81 1.07 -4.86
N TRP A 224 17.67 0.51 -4.45
CA TRP A 224 16.81 -0.32 -5.30
C TRP A 224 16.00 0.53 -6.29
N ASP A 225 15.60 1.74 -5.86
CA ASP A 225 14.94 2.72 -6.72
C ASP A 225 15.74 3.09 -7.99
N LYS A 226 17.07 2.86 -7.99
CA LYS A 226 17.96 3.19 -9.11
C LYS A 226 18.27 2.01 -10.03
N SER A 227 17.93 0.78 -9.66
CA SER A 227 17.88 -0.38 -10.55
C SER A 227 16.43 -0.57 -11.00
N LYS A 228 15.97 0.28 -11.94
CA LYS A 228 14.57 0.27 -12.38
C LYS A 228 14.20 -1.14 -12.88
N PRO A 229 13.19 -1.80 -12.28
CA PRO A 229 12.66 -3.02 -12.84
C PRO A 229 12.06 -2.72 -14.22
N SER A 230 12.56 -3.40 -15.24
CA SER A 230 11.90 -3.47 -16.54
C SER A 230 10.82 -4.53 -16.48
N ILE A 231 9.67 -4.22 -17.07
CA ILE A 231 8.55 -5.14 -17.18
C ILE A 231 8.35 -5.43 -18.66
N ASP A 232 8.60 -6.67 -19.06
CA ASP A 232 8.29 -7.17 -20.39
C ASP A 232 6.99 -7.97 -20.29
N LEU A 233 5.87 -7.40 -20.76
CA LEU A 233 4.59 -8.13 -20.77
C LEU A 233 4.57 -9.11 -21.95
N LYS A 234 4.35 -10.40 -21.67
CA LYS A 234 4.04 -11.39 -22.71
C LYS A 234 2.61 -11.84 -22.52
N ILE A 235 1.75 -11.41 -23.43
CA ILE A 235 0.32 -11.65 -23.29
C ILE A 235 -0.06 -12.87 -24.11
N GLU A 236 -0.53 -13.92 -23.43
CA GLU A 236 -1.20 -15.06 -24.05
C GLU A 236 -2.70 -14.91 -23.84
N SER A 237 -3.33 -14.21 -24.79
CA SER A 237 -4.77 -13.96 -24.77
C SER A 237 -5.51 -15.15 -25.37
N GLY A 238 -6.13 -15.96 -24.52
CA GLY A 238 -7.09 -17.00 -24.95
C GLY A 238 -8.52 -16.49 -25.11
N SER A 239 -8.75 -15.21 -24.81
CA SER A 239 -10.05 -14.56 -24.69
C SER A 239 -10.02 -13.24 -25.47
N GLY A 240 -11.08 -12.84 -26.18
CA GLY A 240 -11.11 -11.64 -27.04
C GLY A 240 -10.87 -10.26 -26.39
N ALA A 241 -10.19 -10.19 -25.25
CA ALA A 241 -9.74 -8.96 -24.60
C ALA A 241 -8.53 -8.33 -25.32
N ASP A 242 -8.54 -7.00 -25.43
CA ASP A 242 -7.47 -6.16 -25.98
C ASP A 242 -6.54 -5.71 -24.84
N ILE A 243 -5.34 -6.28 -24.75
CA ILE A 243 -4.39 -5.95 -23.69
C ILE A 243 -3.25 -5.13 -24.27
N ARG A 244 -3.00 -3.93 -23.72
CA ARG A 244 -1.97 -3.02 -24.21
C ARG A 244 -1.29 -2.24 -23.09
N LEU A 245 -0.01 -1.92 -23.30
CA LEU A 245 0.76 -1.00 -22.47
C LEU A 245 0.61 0.42 -23.00
N ASP A 246 0.13 1.32 -22.16
CA ASP A 246 0.04 2.75 -22.45
C ASP A 246 1.06 3.53 -21.59
N PRO A 247 1.93 4.36 -22.19
CA PRO A 247 2.94 5.13 -21.44
C PRO A 247 2.37 6.12 -20.42
N LYS A 248 1.14 6.59 -20.62
CA LYS A 248 0.46 7.57 -19.76
C LYS A 248 -0.42 6.89 -18.73
N TRP A 249 -1.07 5.79 -19.09
CA TRP A 249 -2.10 5.15 -18.26
C TRP A 249 -1.65 3.86 -17.56
N GLY A 250 -0.59 3.20 -18.05
CA GLY A 250 -0.09 1.93 -17.51
C GLY A 250 -0.62 0.73 -18.31
N LEU A 251 -0.96 -0.36 -17.63
CA LEU A 251 -1.53 -1.55 -18.28
C LEU A 251 -3.03 -1.34 -18.52
N ILE A 252 -3.49 -1.50 -19.76
CA ILE A 252 -4.91 -1.46 -20.13
C ILE A 252 -5.36 -2.86 -20.55
N ILE A 253 -6.42 -3.36 -19.93
CA ILE A 253 -7.11 -4.60 -20.27
C ILE A 253 -8.50 -4.20 -20.77
N GLY A 254 -8.62 -4.09 -22.09
CA GLY A 254 -9.79 -3.64 -22.82
C GLY A 254 -10.73 -4.78 -23.23
N GLY A 255 -12.03 -4.48 -23.36
CA GLY A 255 -12.96 -5.36 -24.05
C GLY A 255 -13.28 -6.70 -23.35
N LEU A 256 -13.09 -6.80 -22.04
CA LEU A 256 -13.38 -8.04 -21.31
C LEU A 256 -14.89 -8.26 -21.20
N GLU A 257 -15.45 -9.31 -21.79
CA GLU A 257 -16.87 -9.61 -21.60
C GLU A 257 -17.14 -10.15 -20.20
N MET A 258 -18.30 -9.79 -19.63
CA MET A 258 -18.86 -10.46 -18.45
C MET A 258 -18.87 -11.99 -18.65
N ASN A 259 -18.48 -12.74 -17.62
CA ASN A 259 -18.24 -14.19 -17.64
C ASN A 259 -17.01 -14.69 -18.42
N GLN A 260 -16.15 -13.79 -18.91
CA GLN A 260 -14.88 -14.17 -19.53
C GLN A 260 -13.73 -14.06 -18.53
N GLY A 261 -12.89 -15.09 -18.46
CA GLY A 261 -11.63 -15.03 -17.72
C GLY A 261 -10.50 -14.43 -18.57
N VAL A 262 -9.52 -13.81 -17.93
CA VAL A 262 -8.29 -13.37 -18.59
C VAL A 262 -7.08 -13.87 -17.82
N LYS A 263 -6.11 -14.37 -18.60
CA LYS A 263 -4.77 -14.67 -18.12
C LYS A 263 -3.82 -13.65 -18.72
N LEU A 264 -2.97 -13.09 -17.89
CA LEU A 264 -1.92 -12.16 -18.30
C LEU A 264 -0.63 -12.56 -17.62
N SER A 265 0.48 -12.53 -18.35
CA SER A 265 1.78 -12.78 -17.76
C SER A 265 2.78 -11.71 -18.16
N PHE A 266 3.75 -11.47 -17.28
CA PHE A 266 4.84 -10.58 -17.56
C PHE A 266 6.10 -10.97 -16.84
N GLN A 267 7.21 -10.59 -17.43
CA GLN A 267 8.51 -10.77 -16.85
C GLN A 267 8.93 -9.48 -16.17
N ALA A 268 9.30 -9.55 -14.91
CA ALA A 268 9.94 -8.45 -14.20
C ALA A 268 11.35 -8.85 -13.77
N GLU A 269 12.24 -7.87 -13.66
CA GLU A 269 13.65 -8.09 -13.29
C GLU A 269 14.00 -7.31 -12.02
N VAL A 270 14.57 -7.99 -11.03
CA VAL A 270 15.09 -7.37 -9.79
C VAL A 270 16.60 -7.49 -9.76
N THR A 271 17.29 -6.39 -9.48
CA THR A 271 18.74 -6.36 -9.29
C THR A 271 19.06 -5.79 -7.91
N PRO A 272 19.68 -6.56 -7.00
CA PRO A 272 20.07 -6.06 -5.69
C PRO A 272 21.29 -5.13 -5.79
N GLY A 273 21.58 -4.45 -4.68
CA GLY A 273 22.78 -3.61 -4.53
C GLY A 273 24.11 -4.38 -4.70
N PRO A 274 25.23 -3.66 -4.84
CA PRO A 274 26.51 -4.22 -5.29
C PRO A 274 27.19 -5.19 -4.32
N ASN A 275 26.84 -5.15 -3.02
CA ASN A 275 27.54 -5.90 -1.97
C ASN A 275 26.60 -6.83 -1.18
N PHE A 276 25.37 -7.03 -1.64
CA PHE A 276 24.36 -7.80 -0.92
C PHE A 276 23.80 -8.93 -1.77
N GLU A 277 23.75 -10.13 -1.20
CA GLU A 277 22.99 -11.26 -1.70
C GLU A 277 21.74 -11.44 -0.84
N MET A 278 20.62 -11.71 -1.49
CA MET A 278 19.38 -12.10 -0.82
C MET A 278 19.07 -13.54 -1.15
N ARG A 279 19.06 -14.41 -0.13
CA ARG A 279 18.76 -15.83 -0.26
C ARG A 279 17.34 -16.13 0.14
N ASN A 280 16.71 -17.02 -0.61
CA ASN A 280 15.34 -17.49 -0.41
C ASN A 280 14.35 -16.32 -0.30
N ALA A 281 14.56 -15.29 -1.12
CA ALA A 281 13.65 -14.17 -1.21
C ALA A 281 12.31 -14.66 -1.77
N GLU A 282 11.24 -14.47 -1.01
CA GLU A 282 9.89 -14.79 -1.42
C GLU A 282 9.33 -13.65 -2.26
N LEU A 283 8.81 -13.98 -3.43
CA LEU A 283 8.15 -13.04 -4.31
C LEU A 283 6.65 -13.28 -4.25
N SER A 284 5.91 -12.19 -4.14
CA SER A 284 4.46 -12.19 -4.23
C SER A 284 4.01 -11.05 -5.14
N ALA A 285 2.86 -11.24 -5.77
CA ALA A 285 2.26 -10.25 -6.64
C ALA A 285 0.78 -10.14 -6.32
N SER A 286 0.23 -8.95 -6.48
CA SER A 286 -1.19 -8.68 -6.24
C SER A 286 -1.70 -7.58 -7.18
N ILE A 287 -3.01 -7.54 -7.38
CA ILE A 287 -3.70 -6.41 -8.00
C ILE A 287 -4.62 -5.79 -6.96
N ALA A 288 -4.30 -4.57 -6.54
CA ALA A 288 -5.14 -3.79 -5.64
C ALA A 288 -6.06 -2.91 -6.48
N LEU A 289 -7.37 -3.18 -6.48
CA LEU A 289 -8.36 -2.34 -7.16
C LEU A 289 -8.78 -1.17 -6.25
N GLU A 290 -9.09 -0.01 -6.84
CA GLU A 290 -9.55 1.17 -6.09
C GLU A 290 -10.96 0.95 -5.52
N SER A 291 -11.19 1.46 -4.30
CA SER A 291 -12.30 1.12 -3.40
C SER A 291 -13.72 1.45 -3.88
N ASP A 292 -13.87 2.19 -4.99
CA ASP A 292 -15.17 2.50 -5.59
C ASP A 292 -15.70 1.39 -6.52
N ALA A 293 -14.93 0.31 -6.68
CA ALA A 293 -15.41 -0.90 -7.34
C ALA A 293 -16.16 -1.80 -6.33
N ASP A 294 -17.49 -1.67 -6.25
CA ASP A 294 -18.44 -2.61 -5.62
C ASP A 294 -18.31 -4.09 -6.10
N LEU A 295 -17.32 -4.39 -6.96
CA LEU A 295 -16.85 -5.74 -7.30
C LEU A 295 -15.98 -6.34 -6.17
N ALA A 296 -16.34 -6.04 -4.93
CA ALA A 296 -15.52 -6.10 -3.72
C ALA A 296 -15.23 -7.51 -3.20
N SER A 297 -14.80 -8.43 -4.05
CA SER A 297 -13.89 -9.46 -3.59
C SER A 297 -12.69 -9.56 -4.52
N GLN A 298 -11.51 -9.23 -3.98
CA GLN A 298 -10.21 -9.61 -4.54
C GLN A 298 -10.08 -11.13 -4.78
N GLN A 299 -11.09 -11.92 -4.39
CA GLN A 299 -11.19 -13.37 -4.59
C GLN A 299 -11.22 -13.79 -6.07
N PHE A 300 -11.52 -12.88 -7.01
CA PHE A 300 -11.52 -13.20 -8.45
C PHE A 300 -10.15 -13.06 -9.11
N ILE A 301 -9.17 -12.41 -8.46
CA ILE A 301 -7.85 -12.21 -9.04
C ILE A 301 -6.87 -13.10 -8.30
N THR A 302 -6.32 -14.08 -9.00
CA THR A 302 -5.22 -14.89 -8.49
C THR A 302 -3.93 -14.45 -9.15
N ALA A 303 -2.83 -14.47 -8.39
CA ALA A 303 -1.52 -14.11 -8.85
C ALA A 303 -0.55 -15.24 -8.54
N LYS A 304 0.35 -15.53 -9.48
CA LYS A 304 1.38 -16.53 -9.35
C LYS A 304 2.70 -15.93 -9.81
N VAL A 305 3.74 -16.08 -9.00
CA VAL A 305 5.11 -15.68 -9.37
C VAL A 305 5.95 -16.92 -9.54
N ASN A 306 6.70 -16.98 -10.64
CA ASN A 306 7.61 -18.08 -10.96
C ASN A 306 9.03 -17.56 -11.30
N PRO A 307 10.07 -17.97 -10.56
CA PRO A 307 10.00 -18.76 -9.34
C PRO A 307 9.45 -17.92 -8.16
N ARG A 308 8.67 -18.56 -7.27
CA ARG A 308 8.17 -17.90 -6.04
C ARG A 308 9.28 -17.58 -5.04
N GLN A 309 10.36 -18.36 -5.07
CA GLN A 309 11.54 -18.13 -4.24
C GLN A 309 12.77 -18.01 -5.13
N ALA A 310 13.58 -16.99 -4.87
CA ALA A 310 14.75 -16.70 -5.65
C ALA A 310 15.94 -16.30 -4.76
N ASN A 311 17.14 -16.56 -5.26
CA ASN A 311 18.36 -15.97 -4.76
C ASN A 311 18.76 -14.82 -5.68
N PHE A 312 18.99 -13.64 -5.11
CA PHE A 312 19.47 -12.47 -5.81
C PHE A 312 20.92 -12.24 -5.45
N ARG A 313 21.81 -12.32 -6.44
CA ARG A 313 23.25 -12.08 -6.26
C ARG A 313 23.59 -10.62 -6.54
N PRO A 314 24.68 -10.09 -5.95
CA PRO A 314 25.01 -8.69 -6.12
C PRO A 314 25.22 -8.34 -7.59
N ARG A 315 24.63 -7.23 -8.04
CA ARG A 315 24.70 -6.73 -9.44
C ARG A 315 24.12 -7.66 -10.50
N GLU A 316 23.55 -8.81 -10.13
CA GLU A 316 22.94 -9.75 -11.06
C GLU A 316 21.42 -9.56 -11.05
N GLY A 317 20.89 -9.08 -12.17
CA GLY A 317 19.45 -8.99 -12.38
C GLY A 317 18.85 -10.39 -12.52
N ARG A 318 17.75 -10.64 -11.83
CA ARG A 318 17.02 -11.90 -11.93
C ARG A 318 15.60 -11.65 -12.40
N LYS A 319 15.27 -12.33 -13.50
CA LYS A 319 13.96 -12.28 -14.12
C LYS A 319 13.01 -13.28 -13.47
N PHE A 320 11.75 -12.88 -13.34
CA PHE A 320 10.68 -13.71 -12.83
C PHE A 320 9.41 -13.44 -13.63
N ASP A 321 8.66 -14.51 -13.85
CA ASP A 321 7.39 -14.46 -14.56
C ASP A 321 6.27 -14.30 -13.52
N VAL A 322 5.47 -13.26 -13.68
CA VAL A 322 4.28 -12.99 -12.89
C VAL A 322 3.07 -13.25 -13.77
N GLU A 323 2.25 -14.20 -13.36
CA GLU A 323 1.00 -14.56 -14.00
C GLU A 323 -0.16 -14.07 -13.14
N PHE A 324 -1.12 -13.38 -13.73
CA PHE A 324 -2.40 -13.09 -13.11
C PHE A 324 -3.52 -13.78 -13.88
N GLU A 325 -4.45 -14.37 -13.14
CA GLU A 325 -5.68 -14.94 -13.65
C GLU A 325 -6.85 -14.21 -12.99
N ILE A 326 -7.60 -13.49 -13.84
CA ILE A 326 -8.85 -12.83 -13.49
C ILE A 326 -9.97 -13.80 -13.84
N ALA A 327 -10.65 -14.32 -12.83
CA ALA A 327 -11.77 -15.22 -12.96
C ALA A 327 -12.98 -14.50 -13.60
N PRO A 328 -13.87 -15.26 -14.27
CA PRO A 328 -15.13 -14.74 -14.78
C PRO A 328 -15.91 -13.95 -13.74
N ILE A 329 -16.15 -12.66 -14.01
CA ILE A 329 -17.01 -11.82 -13.18
C ILE A 329 -18.46 -12.07 -13.60
N GLY A 330 -19.28 -12.57 -12.68
CA GLY A 330 -20.70 -12.80 -12.92
C GLY A 330 -21.52 -11.51 -12.77
N PHE A 331 -22.53 -11.33 -13.63
CA PHE A 331 -23.40 -10.14 -13.61
C PHE A 331 -24.18 -9.98 -12.28
N PHE A 332 -24.47 -11.10 -11.59
CA PHE A 332 -25.29 -11.12 -10.37
C PHE A 332 -24.48 -11.28 -9.07
N SER A 333 -23.15 -11.41 -9.14
CA SER A 333 -22.32 -11.60 -7.95
C SER A 333 -21.80 -10.28 -7.41
N GLY A 334 -22.18 -9.93 -6.18
CA GLY A 334 -21.56 -8.82 -5.42
C GLY A 334 -22.06 -7.40 -5.71
N VAL A 335 -22.83 -7.19 -6.79
CA VAL A 335 -23.29 -5.85 -7.20
C VAL A 335 -24.75 -5.61 -6.80
N SER A 336 -25.06 -4.44 -6.24
CA SER A 336 -26.44 -4.06 -5.84
C SER A 336 -27.40 -3.98 -7.05
N LEU A 337 -28.69 -4.22 -6.85
CA LEU A 337 -29.71 -4.16 -7.92
C LEU A 337 -29.74 -2.80 -8.63
N ALA A 338 -29.59 -1.70 -7.87
CA ALA A 338 -29.56 -0.34 -8.44
C ALA A 338 -28.37 -0.16 -9.40
N ARG A 339 -27.20 -0.66 -8.99
CA ARG A 339 -25.99 -0.62 -9.82
C ARG A 339 -26.09 -1.59 -10.99
N GLN A 340 -26.70 -2.76 -10.84
CA GLN A 340 -27.00 -3.67 -11.96
C GLN A 340 -27.87 -2.99 -13.02
N ILE A 341 -28.85 -2.18 -12.62
CA ILE A 341 -29.71 -1.42 -13.53
C ILE A 341 -28.91 -0.29 -14.21
N GLU A 342 -28.12 0.48 -13.46
CA GLU A 342 -27.25 1.52 -14.03
C GLU A 342 -26.26 0.93 -15.04
N LEU A 343 -25.63 -0.18 -14.68
CA LEU A 343 -24.70 -0.92 -15.52
C LEU A 343 -25.38 -1.51 -16.76
N ALA A 344 -26.64 -1.91 -16.66
CA ALA A 344 -27.43 -2.32 -17.82
C ALA A 344 -27.62 -1.15 -18.81
N PHE A 345 -27.69 0.10 -18.36
CA PHE A 345 -27.73 1.24 -19.28
C PHE A 345 -26.35 1.65 -19.83
N SER A 346 -25.27 1.07 -19.31
CA SER A 346 -23.90 1.28 -19.79
C SER A 346 -23.44 0.11 -20.68
N THR A 347 -22.69 0.38 -21.75
CA THR A 347 -22.09 -0.67 -22.59
C THR A 347 -20.79 -1.22 -21.99
N SER A 348 -20.13 -0.43 -21.15
CA SER A 348 -18.90 -0.80 -20.45
C SER A 348 -18.72 -0.03 -19.14
N THR A 349 -17.89 -0.58 -18.25
CA THR A 349 -17.37 0.11 -17.05
C THR A 349 -15.86 -0.03 -17.01
N THR A 350 -15.19 0.89 -16.32
CA THR A 350 -13.72 0.86 -16.16
C THR A 350 -13.36 0.80 -14.68
N ILE A 351 -12.47 -0.12 -14.35
CA ILE A 351 -11.93 -0.31 -13.00
C ILE A 351 -10.46 0.08 -13.01
N GLN A 352 -10.08 0.88 -12.03
CA GLN A 352 -8.69 1.27 -11.80
C GLN A 352 -8.10 0.44 -10.66
N GLY A 353 -6.80 0.20 -10.74
CA GLY A 353 -6.04 -0.44 -9.68
C GLY A 353 -4.54 -0.33 -9.88
N GLU A 354 -3.80 -1.03 -9.05
CA GLU A 354 -2.36 -1.13 -9.10
C GLU A 354 -1.91 -2.59 -9.03
N ILE A 355 -1.03 -2.99 -9.95
CA ILE A 355 -0.24 -4.20 -9.83
C ILE A 355 0.94 -3.90 -8.92
N VAL A 356 1.07 -4.68 -7.85
CA VAL A 356 2.17 -4.56 -6.91
C VAL A 356 2.90 -5.89 -6.78
N VAL A 357 4.22 -5.87 -6.97
CA VAL A 357 5.11 -7.02 -6.72
C VAL A 357 5.97 -6.71 -5.50
N HIS A 358 5.89 -7.59 -4.51
CA HIS A 358 6.65 -7.51 -3.27
C HIS A 358 7.74 -8.59 -3.22
N SER A 359 8.89 -8.24 -2.67
CA SER A 359 9.88 -9.20 -2.20
C SER A 359 9.95 -9.18 -0.69
N LYS A 360 9.86 -10.37 -0.10
CA LYS A 360 10.11 -10.58 1.32
C LYS A 360 11.34 -11.46 1.50
N VAL A 361 12.33 -10.99 2.25
CA VAL A 361 13.57 -11.72 2.53
C VAL A 361 13.77 -11.79 4.02
N HIS A 362 13.84 -13.00 4.57
CA HIS A 362 14.12 -13.17 5.99
C HIS A 362 15.51 -12.60 6.33
N ARG A 363 15.69 -12.06 7.54
CA ARG A 363 16.94 -11.45 7.99
C ARG A 363 18.20 -12.28 7.71
N GLN A 364 18.19 -13.58 8.01
CA GLN A 364 19.36 -14.43 7.76
C GLN A 364 19.62 -14.70 6.26
N GLY A 365 18.62 -14.42 5.41
CA GLY A 365 18.76 -14.46 3.96
C GLY A 365 19.51 -13.25 3.39
N VAL A 366 19.70 -12.17 4.15
CA VAL A 366 20.46 -10.99 3.69
C VAL A 366 21.94 -11.16 4.04
N LEU A 367 22.76 -11.35 3.02
CA LEU A 367 24.19 -11.62 3.14
C LEU A 367 25.01 -10.49 2.53
N PHE A 368 26.04 -10.06 3.24
CA PHE A 368 27.09 -9.19 2.72
C PHE A 368 28.11 -10.07 1.99
N VAL A 369 28.11 -10.02 0.66
CA VAL A 369 28.92 -10.94 -0.17
C VAL A 369 29.61 -10.19 -1.31
N GLY A 370 30.57 -10.87 -1.94
CA GLY A 370 31.38 -10.33 -3.03
C GLY A 370 32.82 -10.03 -2.60
N PRO A 371 33.67 -9.60 -3.55
CA PRO A 371 35.06 -9.23 -3.28
C PRO A 371 35.20 -8.21 -2.13
N GLU A 372 34.25 -7.29 -2.04
CA GLU A 372 34.18 -6.26 -1.01
C GLU A 372 33.91 -6.87 0.38
N ALA A 373 33.03 -7.87 0.47
CA ALA A 373 32.77 -8.55 1.73
C ALA A 373 33.97 -9.34 2.26
N GLU A 374 34.69 -10.01 1.37
CA GLU A 374 35.93 -10.70 1.72
C GLU A 374 37.03 -9.73 2.15
N ARG A 375 37.11 -8.57 1.50
CA ARG A 375 38.11 -7.53 1.78
C ARG A 375 37.90 -6.84 3.12
N TRP A 376 36.64 -6.67 3.54
CA TRP A 376 36.30 -5.86 4.71
C TRP A 376 35.78 -6.64 5.90
N SER A 377 35.38 -7.91 5.77
CA SER A 377 34.84 -8.69 6.89
C SER A 377 35.75 -9.85 7.28
N TYR A 378 36.11 -9.92 8.57
CA TYR A 378 36.63 -11.12 9.21
C TYR A 378 35.50 -11.80 9.98
N ASN A 379 35.10 -13.00 9.53
CA ASN A 379 34.05 -13.81 10.15
C ASN A 379 34.59 -15.00 10.96
N GLY A 380 35.91 -15.01 11.26
CA GLY A 380 36.54 -16.06 12.06
C GLY A 380 36.33 -15.89 13.57
N ALA A 381 36.99 -16.72 14.36
CA ALA A 381 36.91 -16.66 15.81
C ALA A 381 37.64 -15.39 16.34
N PRO A 382 37.12 -14.70 17.39
CA PRO A 382 37.75 -13.49 17.92
C PRO A 382 39.23 -13.67 18.32
N GLU A 383 39.63 -14.87 18.71
CA GLU A 383 40.99 -15.23 19.09
C GLU A 383 41.98 -15.04 17.92
N GLY A 384 41.50 -15.06 16.68
CA GLY A 384 42.30 -14.77 15.48
C GLY A 384 42.87 -13.35 15.45
N LEU A 385 42.27 -12.40 16.19
CA LEU A 385 42.82 -11.05 16.36
C LEU A 385 44.14 -11.04 17.15
N GLY A 386 44.41 -12.10 17.94
CA GLY A 386 45.69 -12.27 18.61
C GLY A 386 46.80 -12.83 17.71
N SER A 387 46.52 -13.12 16.44
CA SER A 387 47.52 -13.62 15.49
C SER A 387 48.26 -12.48 14.78
N ASP A 388 49.45 -12.75 14.26
CA ASP A 388 50.20 -11.79 13.43
C ASP A 388 49.68 -11.71 11.97
N ASN A 389 48.51 -12.30 11.68
CA ASN A 389 47.96 -12.36 10.34
C ASN A 389 47.46 -10.97 9.89
N ARG A 390 48.22 -10.34 9.00
CA ARG A 390 47.91 -9.01 8.43
C ARG A 390 46.55 -8.96 7.73
N GLU A 391 46.09 -10.05 7.13
CA GLU A 391 44.80 -10.07 6.44
C GLU A 391 43.63 -9.95 7.43
N ILE A 392 43.77 -10.51 8.63
CA ILE A 392 42.75 -10.39 9.69
C ILE A 392 42.69 -8.94 10.17
N HIS A 393 43.83 -8.30 10.42
CA HIS A 393 43.90 -6.93 10.92
C HIS A 393 43.38 -5.90 9.92
N ARG A 394 43.54 -6.14 8.62
CA ARG A 394 43.00 -5.26 7.56
C ARG A 394 41.49 -5.36 7.36
N ARG A 395 40.79 -6.25 8.07
CA ARG A 395 39.35 -6.47 7.96
C ARG A 395 38.63 -5.99 9.22
N LEU A 396 37.43 -5.45 9.05
CA LEU A 396 36.51 -5.24 10.17
C LEU A 396 35.94 -6.57 10.64
N TYR A 397 35.85 -6.74 11.94
CA TYR A 397 35.28 -7.93 12.53
C TYR A 397 33.74 -7.89 12.48
N ARG A 398 33.08 -8.99 12.07
CA ARG A 398 31.61 -9.19 12.14
C ARG A 398 30.74 -8.20 11.34
N VAL A 399 31.20 -7.73 10.18
CA VAL A 399 30.39 -6.87 9.30
C VAL A 399 29.10 -7.58 8.87
N GLN A 400 29.15 -8.89 8.63
CA GLN A 400 27.97 -9.68 8.29
C GLN A 400 26.90 -9.67 9.39
N GLU A 401 27.30 -9.82 10.66
CA GLU A 401 26.37 -9.77 11.80
C GLU A 401 25.79 -8.38 11.99
N LEU A 402 26.58 -7.32 11.74
CA LEU A 402 26.10 -5.94 11.72
C LEU A 402 25.02 -5.76 10.63
N VAL A 403 25.30 -6.18 9.40
CA VAL A 403 24.39 -6.06 8.25
C VAL A 403 23.08 -6.79 8.52
N GLN A 404 23.14 -8.07 8.89
CA GLN A 404 21.95 -8.83 9.29
C GLN A 404 21.28 -8.21 10.51
N GLY A 405 22.10 -7.69 11.41
CA GLY A 405 21.65 -6.90 12.52
C GLY A 405 20.75 -5.77 12.05
N MET A 406 21.11 -4.99 11.04
CA MET A 406 20.32 -3.83 10.63
C MET A 406 19.01 -4.16 9.89
N VAL A 407 18.84 -5.38 9.40
CA VAL A 407 17.57 -5.80 8.77
C VAL A 407 16.48 -5.97 9.84
N PRO A 408 15.22 -5.58 9.63
CA PRO A 408 14.13 -5.81 10.59
C PRO A 408 13.98 -7.30 10.99
N ALA A 409 13.34 -7.56 12.13
CA ALA A 409 13.22 -8.93 12.66
C ALA A 409 12.42 -9.84 11.71
N ASP A 410 11.37 -9.30 11.10
CA ASP A 410 10.48 -10.01 10.17
C ASP A 410 11.05 -10.11 8.74
N GLY A 411 12.25 -9.57 8.52
CA GLY A 411 12.92 -9.51 7.23
C GLY A 411 12.86 -8.14 6.54
N LEU A 412 13.38 -8.08 5.32
CA LEU A 412 13.13 -6.99 4.39
C LEU A 412 11.84 -7.29 3.64
N ASP A 413 10.93 -6.33 3.58
CA ASP A 413 9.71 -6.36 2.76
C ASP A 413 9.73 -5.12 1.88
N ASP A 414 10.09 -5.32 0.61
CA ASP A 414 10.28 -4.24 -0.34
C ASP A 414 9.29 -4.38 -1.50
N GLU A 415 8.64 -3.26 -1.81
CA GLU A 415 7.90 -3.11 -3.05
C GLU A 415 8.89 -2.98 -4.21
N ILE A 416 8.90 -3.99 -5.08
CA ILE A 416 9.79 -4.00 -6.25
C ILE A 416 9.14 -3.23 -7.39
N VAL A 417 7.87 -3.50 -7.66
CA VAL A 417 7.15 -2.96 -8.81
C VAL A 417 5.81 -2.44 -8.36
N ARG A 418 5.49 -1.22 -8.77
CA ARG A 418 4.12 -0.68 -8.78
C ARG A 418 3.77 -0.10 -10.13
N ARG A 419 2.64 -0.55 -10.68
CA ARG A 419 2.11 -0.09 -11.97
C ARG A 419 0.60 0.05 -11.91
N ARG A 420 0.09 1.15 -12.43
CA ARG A 420 -1.36 1.33 -12.61
C ARG A 420 -1.89 0.36 -13.66
N VAL A 421 -3.08 -0.17 -13.38
CA VAL A 421 -3.83 -1.03 -14.28
C VAL A 421 -5.25 -0.51 -14.45
N TRP A 422 -5.76 -0.60 -15.68
CA TRP A 422 -7.09 -0.21 -16.08
C TRP A 422 -7.78 -1.40 -16.71
N ILE A 423 -8.94 -1.78 -16.20
CA ILE A 423 -9.71 -2.94 -16.66
C ILE A 423 -11.06 -2.43 -17.18
N GLU A 424 -11.27 -2.52 -18.48
CA GLU A 424 -12.55 -2.23 -19.14
C GLU A 424 -13.38 -3.51 -19.23
N LEU A 425 -14.49 -3.54 -18.51
CA LEU A 425 -15.47 -4.62 -18.55
C LEU A 425 -16.62 -4.23 -19.49
N ARG A 426 -16.95 -5.10 -20.44
CA ARG A 426 -18.09 -4.99 -21.33
C ARG A 426 -19.23 -5.88 -20.87
N TYR A 427 -20.45 -5.32 -20.90
CA TYR A 427 -21.65 -6.05 -20.55
C TYR A 427 -22.19 -6.78 -21.79
N SER A 428 -22.51 -8.06 -21.64
CA SER A 428 -23.13 -8.82 -22.72
C SER A 428 -24.48 -8.20 -23.07
N THR A 429 -24.66 -7.83 -24.33
CA THR A 429 -25.94 -7.31 -24.88
C THR A 429 -27.09 -8.31 -24.69
N VAL A 430 -26.79 -9.60 -24.61
CA VAL A 430 -27.77 -10.67 -24.37
C VAL A 430 -28.29 -10.64 -22.94
N ALA A 431 -27.40 -10.51 -21.95
CA ALA A 431 -27.80 -10.40 -20.53
C ALA A 431 -28.65 -9.15 -20.29
N LEU A 432 -28.25 -8.06 -20.95
CA LEU A 432 -28.95 -6.79 -21.00
C LEU A 432 -30.35 -6.93 -21.61
N GLY A 433 -30.46 -7.63 -22.74
CA GLY A 433 -31.72 -7.96 -23.38
C GLY A 433 -32.63 -8.82 -22.50
N LEU A 434 -32.08 -9.82 -21.80
CA LEU A 434 -32.84 -10.67 -20.88
C LEU A 434 -33.46 -9.88 -19.71
N LEU A 435 -32.75 -8.86 -19.19
CA LEU A 435 -33.23 -8.01 -18.10
C LEU A 435 -34.41 -7.14 -18.56
N VAL A 436 -34.30 -6.55 -19.75
CA VAL A 436 -35.41 -5.79 -20.38
C VAL A 436 -36.61 -6.70 -20.64
N VAL A 437 -36.38 -7.91 -21.18
CA VAL A 437 -37.43 -8.90 -21.42
C VAL A 437 -38.11 -9.31 -20.11
N ALA A 438 -37.35 -9.64 -19.06
CA ALA A 438 -37.89 -9.98 -17.75
C ALA A 438 -38.71 -8.84 -17.14
N ALA A 439 -38.23 -7.58 -17.24
CA ALA A 439 -38.98 -6.41 -16.78
C ALA A 439 -40.29 -6.24 -17.56
N ILE A 440 -40.28 -6.42 -18.88
CA ILE A 440 -41.48 -6.42 -19.72
C ILE A 440 -42.46 -7.52 -19.28
N PHE A 441 -41.96 -8.73 -19.01
CA PHE A 441 -42.78 -9.86 -18.52
C PHE A 441 -43.39 -9.63 -17.14
N VAL A 442 -42.84 -8.75 -16.31
CA VAL A 442 -43.44 -8.38 -15.01
C VAL A 442 -44.40 -7.19 -15.15
N LEU A 443 -43.99 -6.17 -15.91
CA LEU A 443 -44.74 -4.93 -16.05
C LEU A 443 -45.99 -5.10 -16.93
N LEU A 444 -45.95 -5.92 -17.98
CA LEU A 444 -47.12 -6.14 -18.85
C LEU A 444 -48.28 -6.83 -18.12
N PRO A 445 -48.08 -7.95 -17.37
CA PRO A 445 -49.14 -8.54 -16.58
C PRO A 445 -49.64 -7.62 -15.47
N LEU A 446 -48.76 -6.87 -14.82
CA LEU A 446 -49.13 -5.92 -13.77
C LEU A 446 -49.99 -4.78 -14.34
N ALA A 447 -49.57 -4.19 -15.47
CA ALA A 447 -50.33 -3.17 -16.17
C ALA A 447 -51.68 -3.71 -16.67
N TRP A 448 -51.71 -4.95 -17.18
CA TRP A 448 -52.94 -5.63 -17.58
C TRP A 448 -53.89 -5.88 -16.38
N LEU A 449 -53.35 -6.35 -15.25
CA LEU A 449 -54.08 -6.55 -13.99
C LEU A 449 -54.68 -5.24 -13.48
N LEU A 450 -53.90 -4.16 -13.47
CA LEU A 450 -54.38 -2.83 -13.10
C LEU A 450 -55.48 -2.34 -14.05
N ARG A 451 -55.35 -2.59 -15.36
CA ARG A 451 -56.36 -2.26 -16.36
C ARG A 451 -57.66 -3.05 -16.18
N GLN A 452 -57.57 -4.33 -15.82
CA GLN A 452 -58.75 -5.17 -15.53
C GLN A 452 -59.40 -4.79 -14.20
N ALA A 453 -58.61 -4.45 -13.18
CA ALA A 453 -59.12 -4.00 -11.89
C ALA A 453 -59.83 -2.64 -11.97
N GLY A 454 -59.41 -1.77 -12.92
CA GLY A 454 -59.99 -0.45 -13.17
C GLY A 454 -61.32 -0.41 -13.94
N LYS A 455 -61.80 -1.54 -14.49
CA LYS A 455 -63.11 -1.56 -15.18
C LYS A 455 -64.25 -1.34 -14.18
N PRO A 456 -65.20 -0.43 -14.45
CA PRO A 456 -66.34 -0.21 -13.56
C PRO A 456 -67.17 -1.48 -13.45
N ARG A 457 -67.62 -1.79 -12.22
CA ARG A 457 -68.50 -2.91 -11.92
C ARG A 457 -69.87 -2.40 -11.50
N HIS A 458 -70.90 -3.02 -12.07
CA HIS A 458 -72.29 -2.70 -11.79
C HIS A 458 -72.87 -3.69 -10.77
N PHE A 459 -73.48 -3.15 -9.74
CA PHE A 459 -74.15 -3.87 -8.67
C PHE A 459 -75.57 -3.35 -8.55
N GLU A 460 -76.47 -4.20 -8.11
CA GLU A 460 -77.81 -3.82 -7.67
C GLU A 460 -77.88 -4.04 -6.17
N VAL A 461 -78.44 -3.08 -5.45
CA VAL A 461 -78.59 -3.16 -3.99
C VAL A 461 -80.04 -2.96 -3.64
N ALA A 462 -80.64 -3.96 -3.00
CA ALA A 462 -82.01 -3.92 -2.51
C ALA A 462 -82.01 -3.93 -0.98
N SER A 463 -82.81 -3.08 -0.35
CA SER A 463 -83.13 -3.16 1.07
C SER A 463 -84.57 -3.66 1.19
N GLY A 464 -84.84 -4.60 2.10
CA GLY A 464 -86.20 -5.10 2.36
C GLY A 464 -86.99 -5.52 1.09
N MET A 465 -88.13 -4.87 0.86
CA MET A 465 -89.02 -5.11 -0.29
C MET A 465 -88.95 -4.00 -1.35
N ALA A 466 -88.00 -3.07 -1.28
CA ALA A 466 -87.89 -2.01 -2.28
C ALA A 466 -87.30 -2.47 -3.62
N LYS A 467 -87.49 -1.59 -4.61
CA LYS A 467 -86.88 -1.69 -5.93
C LYS A 467 -85.33 -1.62 -5.81
N PRO A 468 -84.59 -2.48 -6.52
CA PRO A 468 -83.13 -2.47 -6.49
C PRO A 468 -82.55 -1.12 -6.97
N GLN A 469 -81.56 -0.60 -6.26
CA GLN A 469 -80.80 0.60 -6.64
C GLN A 469 -79.55 0.20 -7.45
N PRO A 470 -79.35 0.72 -8.67
CA PRO A 470 -78.15 0.43 -9.46
C PRO A 470 -76.96 1.24 -8.93
N VAL A 471 -75.82 0.57 -8.73
CA VAL A 471 -74.59 1.13 -8.20
C VAL A 471 -73.43 0.78 -9.13
N THR A 472 -72.71 1.79 -9.61
CA THR A 472 -71.52 1.59 -10.47
C THR A 472 -70.26 1.99 -9.72
N LEU A 473 -69.34 1.05 -9.56
CA LEU A 473 -68.09 1.25 -8.82
C LEU A 473 -66.87 1.00 -9.71
N GLY A 474 -66.06 2.02 -9.94
CA GLY A 474 -64.66 1.90 -10.35
C GLY A 474 -63.73 1.53 -9.19
N LEU A 475 -62.48 1.18 -9.48
CA LEU A 475 -61.48 0.85 -8.46
C LEU A 475 -61.30 2.01 -7.47
N PHE A 476 -61.45 1.74 -6.18
CA PHE A 476 -61.47 2.69 -5.05
C PHE A 476 -62.60 3.71 -5.02
N SER A 477 -63.52 3.68 -5.99
CA SER A 477 -64.72 4.54 -5.94
C SER A 477 -65.68 4.06 -4.84
N THR A 478 -66.39 5.01 -4.24
CA THR A 478 -67.36 4.75 -3.16
C THR A 478 -68.73 5.27 -3.57
N SER A 479 -69.78 4.48 -3.41
CA SER A 479 -71.16 4.89 -3.67
C SER A 479 -72.03 4.66 -2.44
N PRO A 480 -72.87 5.63 -2.04
CA PRO A 480 -73.86 5.44 -0.99
C PRO A 480 -75.12 4.73 -1.53
N VAL A 481 -75.82 4.02 -0.64
CA VAL A 481 -77.10 3.32 -0.85
C VAL A 481 -77.93 3.53 0.42
N GLN A 482 -79.23 3.78 0.30
CA GLN A 482 -80.13 4.02 1.44
C GLN A 482 -81.16 2.90 1.61
N SER A 483 -81.63 2.70 2.85
CA SER A 483 -82.78 1.85 3.17
C SER A 483 -84.10 2.45 2.66
N ASP A 484 -85.13 1.61 2.59
CA ASP A 484 -86.45 1.96 2.05
C ASP A 484 -87.13 3.12 2.79
N ASP A 485 -86.87 3.22 4.10
CA ASP A 485 -87.36 4.28 4.98
C ASP A 485 -86.41 5.49 5.07
N GLY A 486 -85.28 5.45 4.36
CA GLY A 486 -84.25 6.50 4.33
C GLY A 486 -83.43 6.64 5.62
N ARG A 487 -83.66 5.81 6.64
CA ARG A 487 -83.05 5.99 7.98
C ARG A 487 -81.64 5.42 8.12
N CYS A 488 -81.28 4.43 7.31
CA CYS A 488 -79.96 3.80 7.33
C CYS A 488 -79.29 3.93 5.95
N SER A 489 -77.99 4.26 5.90
CA SER A 489 -77.22 4.28 4.66
C SER A 489 -75.97 3.40 4.72
N LEU A 490 -75.64 2.80 3.57
CA LEU A 490 -74.45 2.00 3.33
C LEU A 490 -73.59 2.68 2.27
N ALA A 491 -72.28 2.73 2.51
CA ALA A 491 -71.29 3.08 1.51
C ALA A 491 -70.57 1.81 1.03
N LEU A 492 -70.55 1.59 -0.28
CA LEU A 492 -69.87 0.48 -0.94
C LEU A 492 -68.64 0.99 -1.69
N THR A 493 -67.47 0.41 -1.42
CA THR A 493 -66.21 0.75 -2.10
C THR A 493 -65.61 -0.50 -2.75
N TRP A 494 -65.23 -0.41 -4.02
CA TRP A 494 -64.60 -1.52 -4.76
C TRP A 494 -63.08 -1.52 -4.62
N LEU A 495 -62.50 -2.59 -4.05
CA LEU A 495 -61.04 -2.72 -3.83
C LEU A 495 -60.34 -3.62 -4.85
N GLY A 496 -60.97 -3.91 -5.99
CA GLY A 496 -60.39 -4.74 -7.05
C GLY A 496 -60.61 -6.25 -6.89
N CYS A 497 -60.70 -6.75 -5.65
CA CYS A 497 -61.03 -8.14 -5.35
C CYS A 497 -62.20 -8.33 -4.38
N ALA A 498 -62.58 -7.29 -3.62
CA ALA A 498 -63.66 -7.33 -2.63
C ALA A 498 -64.43 -5.99 -2.58
N LEU A 499 -65.61 -6.03 -1.97
CA LEU A 499 -66.38 -4.83 -1.63
C LEU A 499 -66.17 -4.50 -0.16
N LEU A 500 -65.62 -3.32 0.10
CA LEU A 500 -65.61 -2.74 1.44
C LEU A 500 -66.97 -2.09 1.69
N VAL A 501 -67.61 -2.45 2.80
CA VAL A 501 -68.92 -1.94 3.18
C VAL A 501 -68.81 -1.16 4.48
N ARG A 502 -69.35 0.05 4.52
CA ARG A 502 -69.44 0.88 5.73
C ARG A 502 -70.88 1.34 5.92
N ALA A 503 -71.44 1.18 7.13
CA ALA A 503 -72.72 1.76 7.48
C ALA A 503 -72.51 3.15 8.09
N GLN A 504 -73.28 4.15 7.66
CA GLN A 504 -73.30 5.44 8.33
C GLN A 504 -74.43 5.42 9.37
N GLY A 505 -74.08 5.63 10.65
CA GLY A 505 -75.05 5.69 11.76
C GLY A 505 -75.42 4.34 12.40
N GLY A 506 -74.85 3.20 11.96
CA GLY A 506 -75.15 1.87 12.50
C GLY A 506 -73.94 0.94 12.57
N ARG A 507 -74.09 -0.23 13.21
CA ARG A 507 -73.05 -1.27 13.30
C ARG A 507 -73.40 -2.44 12.38
N ILE A 508 -72.48 -2.83 11.51
CA ILE A 508 -72.63 -4.01 10.64
C ILE A 508 -72.60 -5.28 11.52
N LEU A 509 -73.62 -6.12 11.39
CA LEU A 509 -73.84 -7.33 12.21
C LEU A 509 -73.31 -8.63 11.58
N GLY A 510 -72.36 -8.56 10.64
CA GLY A 510 -71.82 -9.72 9.94
C GLY A 510 -70.50 -9.44 9.20
N SER A 511 -69.90 -10.47 8.62
CA SER A 511 -68.61 -10.38 7.92
C SER A 511 -68.73 -9.61 6.59
N GLN A 512 -67.68 -8.84 6.27
CA GLN A 512 -67.53 -8.09 5.02
C GLN A 512 -67.81 -8.97 3.79
N LEU A 513 -68.36 -8.39 2.72
CA LEU A 513 -68.55 -9.09 1.44
C LEU A 513 -67.18 -9.36 0.79
N ARG A 514 -66.56 -10.48 1.18
CA ARG A 514 -65.25 -10.94 0.67
C ARG A 514 -65.29 -11.38 -0.81
N SER A 515 -66.48 -11.46 -1.40
CA SER A 515 -66.70 -11.95 -2.76
C SER A 515 -67.24 -10.85 -3.68
N ALA A 516 -66.64 -10.76 -4.87
CA ALA A 516 -67.12 -9.94 -5.98
C ALA A 516 -68.50 -10.33 -6.53
N ALA A 517 -69.10 -11.43 -6.07
CA ALA A 517 -70.40 -11.90 -6.52
C ALA A 517 -71.59 -11.20 -5.82
N GLY A 518 -71.32 -10.41 -4.77
CA GLY A 518 -72.34 -9.83 -3.90
C GLY A 518 -72.70 -10.73 -2.71
N GLY A 519 -73.67 -10.30 -1.90
CA GLY A 519 -74.18 -11.01 -0.73
C GLY A 519 -75.06 -10.12 0.15
N MET A 520 -75.52 -10.66 1.28
CA MET A 520 -76.37 -9.95 2.23
C MET A 520 -75.54 -9.23 3.29
N VAL A 521 -75.82 -7.96 3.53
CA VAL A 521 -75.25 -7.16 4.63
C VAL A 521 -76.38 -6.81 5.61
N ARG A 522 -76.18 -7.12 6.89
CA ARG A 522 -77.11 -6.74 7.96
C ARG A 522 -76.51 -5.62 8.79
N VAL A 523 -77.29 -4.59 9.07
CA VAL A 523 -76.90 -3.42 9.86
C VAL A 523 -77.84 -3.32 11.05
N ALA A 524 -77.29 -3.36 12.26
CA ALA A 524 -78.01 -2.90 13.44
C ALA A 524 -77.97 -1.39 13.47
N TRP A 525 -79.13 -0.77 13.53
CA TRP A 525 -79.28 0.65 13.71
C TRP A 525 -80.00 0.92 15.04
N ARG A 526 -79.58 1.94 15.75
CA ARG A 526 -80.13 2.30 17.06
C ARG A 526 -80.45 3.78 17.08
N ASP A 527 -81.71 4.09 17.29
CA ASP A 527 -82.20 5.45 17.47
C ASP A 527 -83.00 5.48 18.78
N GLY A 528 -82.38 6.04 19.82
CA GLY A 528 -82.89 5.97 21.19
C GLY A 528 -83.04 4.53 21.73
N GLU A 529 -84.24 4.19 22.18
CA GLU A 529 -84.56 2.89 22.80
C GLU A 529 -84.93 1.77 21.81
N MET A 530 -85.21 2.07 20.53
CA MET A 530 -85.53 1.05 19.53
C MET A 530 -84.26 0.46 18.88
N ARG A 531 -84.28 -0.86 18.65
CA ARG A 531 -83.25 -1.59 17.91
C ARG A 531 -83.85 -2.18 16.64
N ASP A 532 -83.58 -1.54 15.51
CA ASP A 532 -83.99 -2.04 14.20
C ASP A 532 -82.81 -2.71 13.48
N THR A 533 -83.12 -3.72 12.68
CA THR A 533 -82.13 -4.43 11.86
C THR A 533 -82.48 -4.28 10.38
N TYR A 534 -81.60 -3.63 9.63
CA TYR A 534 -81.73 -3.46 8.19
C TYR A 534 -80.94 -4.54 7.45
N SER A 535 -81.54 -5.10 6.40
CA SER A 535 -80.88 -6.07 5.52
C SER A 535 -80.77 -5.51 4.12
N PHE A 536 -79.55 -5.50 3.57
CA PHE A 536 -79.23 -5.07 2.22
C PHE A 536 -78.71 -6.26 1.43
N GLN A 537 -79.39 -6.60 0.34
CA GLN A 537 -78.93 -7.62 -0.61
C GLN A 537 -78.17 -6.93 -1.73
N VAL A 538 -76.86 -7.18 -1.81
CA VAL A 538 -76.01 -6.70 -2.91
C VAL A 538 -75.88 -7.82 -3.93
N THR A 539 -76.30 -7.62 -5.16
CA THR A 539 -76.14 -8.57 -6.25
C THR A 539 -75.30 -7.97 -7.36
N LYS A 540 -74.36 -8.73 -7.91
CA LYS A 540 -73.65 -8.29 -9.12
C LYS A 540 -74.62 -8.32 -10.29
N GLN A 541 -74.78 -7.21 -10.99
CA GLN A 541 -75.60 -7.17 -12.19
C GLN A 541 -74.90 -7.98 -13.28
N LYS A 542 -75.55 -9.05 -13.78
CA LYS A 542 -75.07 -9.75 -14.97
C LYS A 542 -75.36 -8.82 -16.15
N ASN A 543 -74.31 -8.31 -16.82
CA ASN A 543 -74.47 -7.56 -18.06
C ASN A 543 -75.39 -8.35 -19.00
N GLY A 544 -76.57 -7.81 -19.31
CA GLY A 544 -77.53 -8.42 -20.19
C GLY A 544 -76.90 -8.72 -21.55
N SER A 545 -76.96 -9.99 -21.97
CA SER A 545 -76.71 -10.41 -23.34
C SER A 545 -77.70 -9.67 -24.25
N LYS A 546 -77.19 -8.88 -25.21
CA LYS A 546 -78.00 -8.38 -26.34
C LYS A 546 -78.37 -9.58 -27.21
N ASN A 547 -79.52 -10.19 -27.00
CA ASN A 547 -80.20 -10.95 -28.05
C ASN A 547 -80.87 -9.95 -28.99
N GLY A 548 -80.35 -9.85 -30.22
CA GLY A 548 -81.00 -9.12 -31.32
C GLY A 548 -82.31 -9.80 -31.74
N PRO A 549 -83.22 -9.05 -32.38
CA PRO A 549 -84.52 -9.58 -32.79
C PRO A 549 -84.37 -10.57 -33.95
N ARG A 550 -85.03 -11.73 -33.82
CA ARG A 550 -85.33 -12.65 -34.93
C ARG A 550 -86.46 -12.06 -35.79
N HIS A 551 -86.14 -11.73 -37.03
CA HIS A 551 -87.03 -11.84 -38.20
C HIS A 551 -86.31 -12.84 -39.14
N GLY A 552 -86.87 -13.85 -39.79
CA GLY A 552 -88.25 -14.23 -40.10
C GLY A 552 -88.32 -14.56 -41.59
N GLY A 553 -88.30 -15.86 -41.96
CA GLY A 553 -88.59 -16.40 -43.31
C GLY A 553 -87.57 -16.04 -44.41
N GLN A 554 -87.49 -16.70 -45.56
CA GLN A 554 -88.11 -17.89 -46.13
C GLN A 554 -87.34 -18.20 -47.44
N ASP A 555 -87.18 -19.48 -47.77
CA ASP A 555 -86.98 -20.12 -49.09
C ASP A 555 -86.41 -19.28 -50.26
N TRP A 556 -85.23 -19.64 -50.76
CA TRP A 556 -84.93 -20.37 -52.01
C TRP A 556 -83.42 -20.56 -52.16
#